data_AF-A0A7L2L6B1-F1
#
_entry.id   AF-A0A7L2L6B1-F1
#
_cell.length_a   1.000
_cell.length_b   1.000
_cell.length_c   1.000
_cell.angle_alpha   90.00
_cell.angle_beta   90.00
_cell.angle_gamma   90.00
#
_symmetry.space_group_name_H-M   'P 1'
#
loop_
_entity.id
_entity.type
_entity.pdbx_description
1 polymer ?
#
loop_
_entity_poly.entity_id
_entity_poly.type
_entity_poly.pdbx_seq_one_letter_code
_entity_poly.pdbx_strand_id
1 'polypeptide(L)'
;LSSCAGRPSDRLVVTPREPLVPFGGSTELNCSLACPGGKAEWSGLDIALGTISSFSTHSILHIRHATVAMEGTKFCQGKCHGEEYQKTVILKVYALPDTLRLEATPHTLRPGHPANLKCSAMHLYPVEKTFLIWYWGNRMVKKTDFDFEETDEELYNIVSTLSVEGAEVAEGTEFRCEVTLNVGEKTFTRVASLVASAEAVMEQPTAVFTSTGSPSTATTALPPGPSVPAGDPTTAREPNTETTLDLAAVTSPLSTDPSVPQDFIVSSPPAPVATTTPLPDSSTAGTGPSMGTTPACTLHIWSLPPTGTRGRALSIECHAQCAGNASVRWLRTPAALSQYREESAGSSSALRLDRAQPWHQGHYQCVLLGHRARAASLEVMVMDDSFSSSTVIAMGTAGSLLGLIVTAAVSRRLWKRFTS
;
A
#
# COMPACT_ATOMS: atom_id res chain seq x y z
N LEU A 1 -35.52 36.67 -36.77
CA LEU A 1 -34.98 35.62 -35.89
C LEU A 1 -33.94 34.84 -36.67
N SER A 2 -32.69 35.31 -36.69
CA SER A 2 -31.60 34.61 -37.40
C SER A 2 -31.18 33.38 -36.60
N SER A 3 -31.31 32.22 -37.24
CA SER A 3 -30.84 30.94 -36.73
C SER A 3 -29.32 30.94 -36.62
N CYS A 4 -28.79 30.96 -35.40
CA CYS A 4 -27.43 30.52 -35.13
C CYS A 4 -27.45 28.99 -35.00
N ALA A 5 -27.52 28.29 -36.14
CA ALA A 5 -27.13 26.89 -36.19
C ALA A 5 -25.60 26.83 -36.15
N GLY A 6 -25.03 26.92 -34.95
CA GLY A 6 -23.63 26.60 -34.72
C GLY A 6 -23.41 25.15 -35.13
N ARG A 7 -22.68 24.96 -36.23
CA ARG A 7 -22.19 23.65 -36.67
C ARG A 7 -21.55 22.97 -35.44
N PRO A 8 -21.90 21.72 -35.08
CA PRO A 8 -21.15 21.01 -34.04
C PRO A 8 -19.70 20.98 -34.51
N SER A 9 -18.85 21.71 -33.81
CA SER A 9 -17.42 21.71 -34.11
C SER A 9 -16.96 20.28 -33.85
N ASP A 10 -16.52 19.57 -34.89
CA ASP A 10 -15.85 18.27 -34.78
C ASP A 10 -14.62 18.46 -33.89
N ARG A 11 -14.83 18.31 -32.58
CA ARG A 11 -13.87 18.74 -31.57
C ARG A 11 -13.34 17.52 -30.87
N LEU A 12 -12.08 17.24 -31.11
CA LEU A 12 -11.32 16.30 -30.31
C LEU A 12 -11.17 16.84 -28.88
N VAL A 13 -11.58 16.04 -27.90
CA VAL A 13 -11.59 16.38 -26.48
C VAL A 13 -10.80 15.34 -25.71
N VAL A 14 -9.93 15.80 -24.82
CA VAL A 14 -9.18 14.95 -23.88
C VAL A 14 -9.63 15.26 -22.46
N THR A 15 -9.87 14.22 -21.68
CA THR A 15 -10.24 14.31 -20.25
C THR A 15 -9.46 13.28 -19.42
N PRO A 16 -8.92 13.65 -18.24
CA PRO A 16 -8.83 15.02 -17.71
C PRO A 16 -7.84 15.88 -18.52
N ARG A 17 -7.96 17.21 -18.40
CA ARG A 17 -7.04 18.16 -19.07
C ARG A 17 -5.66 18.21 -18.41
N GLU A 18 -5.63 17.99 -17.09
CA GLU A 18 -4.43 17.94 -16.27
C GLU A 18 -4.40 16.62 -15.51
N PRO A 19 -4.04 15.51 -16.19
CA PRO A 19 -3.93 14.21 -15.57
C PRO A 19 -2.77 14.22 -14.58
N LEU A 20 -3.11 14.00 -13.32
CA LEU A 20 -2.17 13.85 -12.21
C LEU A 20 -2.48 12.55 -11.48
N VAL A 21 -1.48 11.71 -11.32
CA VAL A 21 -1.62 10.39 -10.69
C VAL A 21 -0.50 10.17 -9.67
N PRO A 22 -0.79 9.59 -8.49
CA PRO A 22 0.27 9.22 -7.56
C PRO A 22 1.09 8.05 -8.13
N PHE A 23 2.37 7.98 -7.79
CA PHE A 23 3.22 6.83 -8.08
C PHE A 23 2.59 5.53 -7.54
N GLY A 24 2.65 4.45 -8.31
CA GLY A 24 1.94 3.19 -8.05
C GLY A 24 0.43 3.25 -8.24
N GLY A 25 -0.14 4.45 -8.45
CA GLY A 25 -1.56 4.70 -8.66
C GLY A 25 -2.06 4.32 -10.05
N SER A 26 -3.36 4.56 -10.28
CA SER A 26 -4.00 4.31 -11.58
C SER A 26 -4.89 5.49 -11.98
N THR A 27 -4.98 5.75 -13.27
CA THR A 27 -5.87 6.77 -13.84
C THR A 27 -6.22 6.43 -15.28
N GLU A 28 -7.27 7.05 -15.81
CA GLU A 28 -7.73 6.86 -17.18
C GLU A 28 -7.84 8.20 -17.90
N LEU A 29 -7.33 8.24 -19.13
CA LEU A 29 -7.43 9.40 -20.00
C LEU A 29 -8.34 9.04 -21.17
N ASN A 30 -9.45 9.77 -21.31
CA ASN A 30 -10.39 9.60 -22.40
C ASN A 30 -10.14 10.64 -23.50
N CYS A 31 -9.89 10.15 -24.71
CA CYS A 31 -9.78 10.87 -25.97
C CYS A 31 -11.08 10.65 -26.75
N SER A 32 -11.94 11.66 -26.81
CA SER A 32 -13.26 11.57 -27.45
C SER A 32 -13.35 12.51 -28.65
N LEU A 33 -13.91 12.02 -29.75
CA LEU A 33 -14.18 12.78 -30.97
C LEU A 33 -15.68 12.72 -31.27
N ALA A 34 -16.35 13.86 -31.22
CA ALA A 34 -17.78 13.98 -31.51
C ALA A 34 -18.05 13.99 -33.02
N CYS A 35 -17.72 12.89 -33.71
CA CYS A 35 -17.91 12.71 -35.16
C CYS A 35 -18.44 11.31 -35.48
N PRO A 36 -19.62 11.18 -36.13
CA PRO A 36 -20.14 9.89 -36.60
C PRO A 36 -19.17 9.22 -37.59
N GLY A 37 -18.74 8.00 -37.27
CA GLY A 37 -17.78 7.26 -38.10
C GLY A 37 -16.34 7.81 -38.06
N GLY A 38 -16.07 8.82 -37.22
CA GLY A 38 -14.72 9.26 -36.91
C GLY A 38 -13.93 8.19 -36.16
N LYS A 39 -12.63 8.40 -35.96
CA LYS A 39 -11.79 7.56 -35.11
C LYS A 39 -10.97 8.43 -34.18
N ALA A 40 -10.80 7.98 -32.94
CA ALA A 40 -9.93 8.61 -31.95
C ALA A 40 -8.93 7.56 -31.44
N GLU A 41 -7.66 7.93 -31.32
CA GLU A 41 -6.58 7.01 -30.95
C GLU A 41 -5.53 7.71 -30.09
N TRP A 42 -4.98 6.98 -29.13
CA TRP A 42 -3.86 7.42 -28.31
C TRP A 42 -2.53 7.02 -28.94
N SER A 43 -1.57 7.94 -28.92
CA SER A 43 -0.17 7.67 -29.20
C SER A 43 0.73 8.41 -28.20
N GLY A 44 1.98 8.00 -28.13
CA GLY A 44 3.00 8.57 -27.26
C GLY A 44 4.35 8.46 -27.93
N LEU A 45 5.21 9.42 -27.68
CA LEU A 45 6.61 9.39 -28.11
C LEU A 45 7.44 9.04 -26.87
N ASP A 46 8.27 8.01 -26.97
CA ASP A 46 9.32 7.65 -26.00
C ASP A 46 8.91 7.36 -24.54
N ILE A 47 7.66 7.01 -24.27
CA ILE A 47 7.14 6.81 -22.90
C ILE A 47 6.32 5.53 -22.82
N ALA A 48 6.37 4.81 -21.68
CA ALA A 48 5.44 3.73 -21.38
C ALA A 48 3.99 4.26 -21.42
N LEU A 49 3.27 3.95 -22.50
CA LEU A 49 1.94 4.50 -22.76
C LEU A 49 0.89 3.96 -21.78
N GLY A 50 1.00 2.69 -21.39
CA GLY A 50 -0.06 1.95 -20.70
C GLY A 50 -0.84 1.07 -21.68
N THR A 51 -2.10 0.77 -21.33
CA THR A 51 -2.99 -0.06 -22.18
C THR A 51 -4.09 0.79 -22.80
N ILE A 52 -4.47 0.50 -24.05
CA ILE A 52 -5.45 1.31 -24.79
C ILE A 52 -6.69 0.48 -25.08
N SER A 53 -7.85 1.05 -24.77
CA SER A 53 -9.16 0.54 -25.20
C SER A 53 -9.74 1.48 -26.26
N SER A 54 -9.96 0.98 -27.47
CA SER A 54 -10.45 1.79 -28.59
C SER A 54 -11.90 1.49 -28.92
N PHE A 55 -12.69 2.53 -29.12
CA PHE A 55 -14.11 2.50 -29.47
C PHE A 55 -14.37 3.33 -30.72
N SER A 56 -15.60 3.29 -31.23
CA SER A 56 -15.97 3.95 -32.48
C SER A 56 -15.80 5.47 -32.46
N THR A 57 -15.96 6.14 -31.32
CA THR A 57 -15.89 7.62 -31.22
C THR A 57 -14.92 8.11 -30.16
N HIS A 58 -14.31 7.20 -29.41
CA HIS A 58 -13.40 7.55 -28.33
C HIS A 58 -12.37 6.43 -28.10
N SER A 59 -11.29 6.77 -27.41
CA SER A 59 -10.25 5.86 -26.97
C SER A 59 -9.85 6.20 -25.54
N ILE A 60 -9.65 5.16 -24.73
CA ILE A 60 -9.30 5.28 -23.31
C ILE A 60 -7.88 4.75 -23.13
N LEU A 61 -7.00 5.58 -22.59
CA LEU A 61 -5.67 5.21 -22.15
C LEU A 61 -5.71 4.89 -20.66
N HIS A 62 -5.46 3.63 -20.32
CA HIS A 62 -5.41 3.15 -18.95
C HIS A 62 -3.97 3.17 -18.45
N ILE A 63 -3.71 4.03 -17.47
CA ILE A 63 -2.47 4.07 -16.71
C ILE A 63 -2.68 3.25 -15.44
N ARG A 64 -1.90 2.18 -15.28
CA ARG A 64 -1.93 1.30 -14.10
C ARG A 64 -0.54 1.21 -13.52
N HIS A 65 -0.43 1.26 -12.20
CA HIS A 65 0.84 1.24 -11.49
C HIS A 65 1.80 2.31 -12.03
N ALA A 66 1.38 3.58 -11.97
CA ALA A 66 2.11 4.69 -12.55
C ALA A 66 3.55 4.76 -12.02
N THR A 67 4.53 4.81 -12.91
CA THR A 67 5.95 5.04 -12.58
C THR A 67 6.42 6.37 -13.15
N VAL A 68 7.59 6.85 -12.71
CA VAL A 68 8.20 8.08 -13.25
C VAL A 68 8.38 7.99 -14.77
N ALA A 69 8.84 6.84 -15.29
CA ALA A 69 8.94 6.57 -16.73
C ALA A 69 7.61 6.59 -17.52
N MET A 70 6.44 6.69 -16.87
CA MET A 70 5.15 6.88 -17.56
C MET A 70 4.76 8.37 -17.69
N GLU A 71 5.40 9.26 -16.93
CA GLU A 71 5.24 10.71 -17.02
C GLU A 71 5.56 11.23 -18.42
N GLY A 72 4.87 12.29 -18.81
CA GLY A 72 5.19 13.06 -20.00
C GLY A 72 4.05 13.15 -20.98
N THR A 73 4.40 13.42 -22.23
CA THR A 73 3.46 13.85 -23.26
C THR A 73 2.67 12.67 -23.84
N LYS A 74 1.34 12.77 -23.80
CA LYS A 74 0.41 11.85 -24.46
C LYS A 74 -0.34 12.59 -25.57
N PHE A 75 -0.45 11.95 -26.73
CA PHE A 75 -1.10 12.49 -27.92
C PHE A 75 -2.41 11.75 -28.16
N CYS A 76 -3.49 12.49 -28.27
CA CYS A 76 -4.79 12.02 -28.72
C CYS A 76 -4.95 12.52 -30.15
N GLN A 77 -5.10 11.61 -31.10
CA GLN A 77 -5.30 11.90 -32.52
C GLN A 77 -6.71 11.50 -32.93
N GLY A 78 -7.35 12.31 -33.76
CA GLY A 78 -8.69 12.07 -34.27
C GLY A 78 -8.74 12.23 -35.77
N LYS A 79 -9.51 11.41 -36.48
CA LYS A 79 -9.81 11.59 -37.90
C LYS A 79 -11.31 11.61 -38.13
N CYS A 80 -11.80 12.61 -38.85
CA CYS A 80 -13.22 12.77 -39.17
C CYS A 80 -13.37 13.38 -40.57
N HIS A 81 -14.14 12.73 -41.46
CA HIS A 81 -14.43 13.25 -42.82
C HIS A 81 -13.21 13.73 -43.63
N GLY A 82 -12.03 13.13 -43.43
CA GLY A 82 -10.78 13.50 -44.10
C GLY A 82 -9.97 14.59 -43.39
N GLU A 83 -10.51 15.21 -42.34
CA GLU A 83 -9.81 16.12 -41.44
C GLU A 83 -9.11 15.34 -40.32
N GLU A 84 -7.93 15.81 -39.91
CA GLU A 84 -7.14 15.28 -38.81
C GLU A 84 -7.08 16.27 -37.65
N TYR A 85 -7.21 15.76 -36.43
CA TYR A 85 -7.20 16.52 -35.19
C TYR A 85 -6.15 15.94 -34.26
N GLN A 86 -5.50 16.80 -33.48
CA GLN A 86 -4.58 16.37 -32.45
C GLN A 86 -4.79 17.19 -31.17
N LYS A 87 -4.73 16.50 -30.03
CA LYS A 87 -4.67 17.08 -28.70
C LYS A 87 -3.52 16.47 -27.93
N THR A 88 -2.82 17.33 -27.21
CA THR A 88 -1.67 16.95 -26.39
C THR A 88 -2.03 17.17 -24.93
N VAL A 89 -1.66 16.21 -24.08
CA VAL A 89 -1.80 16.30 -22.63
C VAL A 89 -0.51 15.81 -21.97
N ILE A 90 -0.15 16.39 -20.84
CA ILE A 90 1.05 15.98 -20.07
C ILE A 90 0.55 15.22 -18.84
N LEU A 91 0.82 13.92 -18.79
CA LEU A 91 0.62 13.10 -17.60
C LEU A 91 1.70 13.45 -16.59
N LYS A 92 1.30 13.91 -15.41
CA LYS A 92 2.21 14.15 -14.30
C LYS A 92 2.10 13.03 -13.27
N VAL A 93 3.24 12.56 -12.78
CA VAL A 93 3.31 11.61 -11.68
C VAL A 93 3.81 12.34 -10.44
N TYR A 94 3.33 11.95 -9.26
CA TYR A 94 3.81 12.49 -8.01
C TYR A 94 3.92 11.41 -6.94
N ALA A 95 4.87 11.55 -6.03
CA ALA A 95 5.01 10.70 -4.85
C ALA A 95 5.27 11.58 -3.64
N LEU A 96 4.48 11.41 -2.59
CA LEU A 96 4.70 12.04 -1.30
C LEU A 96 4.27 11.05 -0.22
N PRO A 97 5.15 10.66 0.71
CA PRO A 97 4.79 9.70 1.75
C PRO A 97 3.67 10.25 2.65
N ASP A 98 2.82 9.37 3.16
CA ASP A 98 1.73 9.78 4.05
C ASP A 98 2.21 10.26 5.42
N THR A 99 3.39 9.79 5.84
CA THR A 99 4.02 10.16 7.11
C THR A 99 5.45 10.62 6.88
N LEU A 100 5.83 11.71 7.54
CA LEU A 100 7.23 12.12 7.64
C LEU A 100 7.84 11.46 8.88
N ARG A 101 9.14 11.16 8.81
CA ARG A 101 9.90 10.68 9.96
C ARG A 101 10.66 11.86 10.56
N LEU A 102 10.30 12.23 11.79
CA LEU A 102 10.96 13.28 12.57
C LEU A 102 11.53 12.67 13.84
N GLU A 103 12.85 12.77 14.01
CA GLU A 103 13.58 12.17 15.13
C GLU A 103 14.49 13.19 15.81
N ALA A 104 14.63 13.09 17.13
CA ALA A 104 15.61 13.85 17.88
C ALA A 104 16.87 13.01 18.14
N THR A 105 18.03 13.66 18.20
CA THR A 105 19.28 13.10 18.70
C THR A 105 19.82 14.05 19.77
N PRO A 106 19.86 13.66 21.07
CA PRO A 106 19.43 12.36 21.62
C PRO A 106 17.93 12.06 21.42
N HIS A 107 17.54 10.77 21.45
CA HIS A 107 16.19 10.30 21.11
C HIS A 107 15.05 11.01 21.84
N THR A 108 15.27 11.41 23.09
CA THR A 108 14.31 12.20 23.88
C THR A 108 14.66 13.68 23.76
N LEU A 109 13.70 14.48 23.29
CA LEU A 109 13.82 15.94 23.30
C LEU A 109 13.53 16.47 24.71
N ARG A 110 14.58 16.76 25.47
CA ARG A 110 14.49 17.17 26.88
C ARG A 110 14.62 18.68 27.05
N PRO A 111 13.80 19.31 27.91
CA PRO A 111 13.95 20.73 28.23
C PRO A 111 15.36 21.09 28.72
N GLY A 112 15.86 22.25 28.30
CA GLY A 112 17.17 22.78 28.70
C GLY A 112 18.37 22.12 28.02
N HIS A 113 18.17 21.08 27.20
CA HIS A 113 19.25 20.31 26.58
C HIS A 113 19.27 20.51 25.06
N PRO A 114 20.45 20.71 24.45
CA PRO A 114 20.55 20.84 23.00
C PRO A 114 20.21 19.53 22.30
N ALA A 115 19.65 19.61 21.09
CA ALA A 115 19.28 18.46 20.29
C ALA A 115 19.47 18.73 18.79
N ASN A 116 19.69 17.66 18.02
CA ASN A 116 19.59 17.69 16.57
C ASN A 116 18.31 16.99 16.14
N LEU A 117 17.45 17.69 15.42
CA LEU A 117 16.23 17.15 14.85
C LEU A 117 16.49 16.75 13.40
N LYS A 118 16.16 15.51 13.05
CA LYS A 118 16.27 14.98 11.69
C LYS A 118 14.89 14.70 11.14
N CYS A 119 14.50 15.44 10.11
CA CYS A 119 13.27 15.18 9.35
C CYS A 119 13.63 14.49 8.03
N SER A 120 12.96 13.40 7.70
CA SER A 120 13.18 12.65 6.47
C SER A 120 11.88 12.22 5.82
N ALA A 121 11.86 12.23 4.49
CA ALA A 121 10.75 11.75 3.67
C ALA A 121 11.31 10.88 2.56
N MET A 122 10.85 9.63 2.48
CA MET A 122 11.37 8.63 1.54
C MET A 122 10.44 8.49 0.34
N HIS A 123 10.99 8.11 -0.81
CA HIS A 123 10.26 7.82 -2.04
C HIS A 123 9.32 8.96 -2.50
N LEU A 124 9.85 10.18 -2.57
CA LEU A 124 9.12 11.35 -3.06
C LEU A 124 9.49 11.71 -4.50
N TYR A 125 8.59 12.40 -5.19
CA TYR A 125 8.78 12.87 -6.56
C TYR A 125 7.72 13.93 -6.92
N PRO A 126 8.05 14.96 -7.71
CA PRO A 126 9.39 15.39 -8.11
C PRO A 126 10.13 16.20 -7.02
N VAL A 127 11.45 16.04 -6.94
CA VAL A 127 12.27 16.68 -5.88
C VAL A 127 12.40 18.20 -6.07
N GLU A 128 12.48 18.68 -7.32
CA GLU A 128 12.63 20.09 -7.66
C GLU A 128 11.39 20.95 -7.39
N LYS A 129 10.26 20.30 -7.07
CA LYS A 129 9.03 20.96 -6.63
C LYS A 129 8.70 20.71 -5.17
N THR A 130 9.65 20.16 -4.42
CA THR A 130 9.52 19.86 -3.00
C THR A 130 10.21 20.95 -2.17
N PHE A 131 9.56 21.33 -1.06
CA PHE A 131 10.07 22.32 -0.12
C PHE A 131 9.97 21.76 1.30
N LEU A 132 10.98 22.00 2.13
CA LEU A 132 10.96 21.65 3.55
C LEU A 132 11.10 22.92 4.40
N ILE A 133 10.18 23.07 5.36
CA ILE A 133 10.15 24.17 6.30
C ILE A 133 10.16 23.63 7.72
N TRP A 134 11.00 24.22 8.56
CA TRP A 134 11.03 23.97 9.99
C TRP A 134 10.24 25.04 10.74
N TYR A 135 9.46 24.61 11.71
CA TYR A 135 8.73 25.45 12.63
C TYR A 135 9.09 25.15 14.08
N TRP A 136 9.19 26.20 14.87
CA TRP A 136 9.23 26.16 16.32
C TRP A 136 7.95 26.83 16.83
N GLY A 137 7.04 26.03 17.39
CA GLY A 137 5.65 26.44 17.62
C GLY A 137 5.03 26.94 16.31
N ASN A 138 4.56 28.19 16.30
CA ASN A 138 3.99 28.84 15.12
C ASN A 138 4.99 29.66 14.29
N ARG A 139 6.26 29.72 14.72
CA ARG A 139 7.27 30.52 14.05
C ARG A 139 8.05 29.66 13.07
N MET A 140 8.11 30.11 11.83
CA MET A 140 9.04 29.56 10.84
C MET A 140 10.47 29.89 11.26
N VAL A 141 11.30 28.87 11.44
CA VAL A 141 12.69 29.02 11.89
C VAL A 141 13.69 28.79 10.78
N LYS A 142 13.37 27.95 9.79
CA LYS A 142 14.28 27.67 8.68
C LYS A 142 13.53 27.21 7.44
N LYS A 143 13.94 27.72 6.29
CA LYS A 143 13.67 27.12 4.97
C LYS A 143 14.99 26.53 4.49
N THR A 144 15.02 25.23 4.22
CA THR A 144 16.27 24.55 3.85
C THR A 144 16.08 23.88 2.50
N ASP A 145 17.09 24.01 1.63
CA ASP A 145 17.33 22.99 0.61
C ASP A 145 17.81 21.74 1.36
N PHE A 146 17.03 20.67 1.29
CA PHE A 146 17.32 19.40 1.96
C PHE A 146 18.36 18.62 1.16
N ASP A 147 19.08 17.72 1.83
CA ASP A 147 19.89 16.72 1.14
C ASP A 147 18.95 15.69 0.51
N PHE A 148 19.28 15.23 -0.70
CA PHE A 148 18.50 14.23 -1.41
C PHE A 148 19.38 13.14 -2.03
N GLU A 149 18.84 11.94 -2.08
CA GLU A 149 19.42 10.78 -2.76
C GLU A 149 18.38 10.22 -3.72
N GLU A 150 18.79 9.95 -4.96
CA GLU A 150 17.93 9.31 -5.96
C GLU A 150 17.98 7.78 -5.80
N THR A 151 16.82 7.15 -5.92
CA THR A 151 16.64 5.69 -5.86
C THR A 151 16.62 5.08 -7.26
N ASP A 152 16.74 3.75 -7.34
CA ASP A 152 16.66 3.01 -8.62
C ASP A 152 15.31 3.19 -9.36
N GLU A 153 14.27 3.67 -8.67
CA GLU A 153 12.94 3.93 -9.24
C GLU A 153 12.74 5.41 -9.66
N GLU A 154 13.82 6.20 -9.74
CA GLU A 154 13.81 7.63 -10.05
C GLU A 154 13.01 8.46 -9.01
N LEU A 155 12.78 7.89 -7.82
CA LEU A 155 12.23 8.58 -6.65
C LEU A 155 13.35 9.10 -5.76
N TYR A 156 13.02 10.05 -4.88
CA TYR A 156 14.00 10.72 -4.02
C TYR A 156 13.76 10.46 -2.54
N ASN A 157 14.85 10.30 -1.80
CA ASN A 157 14.87 10.25 -0.35
C ASN A 157 15.47 11.55 0.15
N ILE A 158 14.71 12.34 0.93
CA ILE A 158 15.18 13.62 1.44
C ILE A 158 15.45 13.58 2.94
N VAL A 159 16.45 14.33 3.37
CA VAL A 159 16.79 14.52 4.78
C VAL A 159 17.13 15.98 5.06
N SER A 160 16.60 16.51 6.15
CA SER A 160 16.99 17.81 6.68
C SER A 160 17.28 17.70 8.16
N THR A 161 18.33 18.38 8.62
CA THR A 161 18.71 18.44 10.03
C THR A 161 18.61 19.86 10.56
N LEU A 162 18.02 20.01 11.75
CA LEU A 162 17.94 21.25 12.50
C LEU A 162 18.61 21.08 13.86
N SER A 163 19.69 21.82 14.10
CA SER A 163 20.31 21.93 15.42
C SER A 163 19.56 22.95 16.26
N VAL A 164 19.22 22.57 17.49
CA VAL A 164 18.46 23.37 18.45
C VAL A 164 19.28 23.53 19.72
N GLU A 165 19.40 24.76 20.22
CA GLU A 165 20.13 25.02 21.46
C GLU A 165 19.29 24.67 22.69
N GLY A 166 19.92 24.24 23.79
CA GLY A 166 19.18 23.80 24.97
C GLY A 166 18.30 24.88 25.60
N ALA A 167 18.72 26.16 25.52
CA ALA A 167 17.93 27.30 25.98
C ALA A 167 16.63 27.50 25.19
N GLU A 168 16.53 26.93 23.99
CA GLU A 168 15.36 27.01 23.11
C GLU A 168 14.34 25.89 23.38
N VAL A 169 14.76 24.84 24.11
CA VAL A 169 13.90 23.69 24.40
C VAL A 169 13.28 23.86 25.79
N ALA A 170 12.03 24.32 25.85
CA ALA A 170 11.24 24.34 27.08
C ALA A 170 10.23 23.17 27.12
N GLU A 171 9.73 22.81 28.31
CA GLU A 171 8.66 21.81 28.45
C GLU A 171 7.45 22.17 27.59
N GLY A 172 6.93 21.20 26.83
CA GLY A 172 5.80 21.41 25.93
C GLY A 172 6.14 22.15 24.63
N THR A 173 7.40 22.46 24.37
CA THR A 173 7.82 23.09 23.10
C THR A 173 7.64 22.12 21.94
N GLU A 174 6.84 22.53 20.93
CA GLU A 174 6.65 21.76 19.71
C GLU A 174 7.61 22.22 18.60
N PHE A 175 8.30 21.26 18.00
CA PHE A 175 9.03 21.41 16.75
C PHE A 175 8.31 20.66 15.65
N ARG A 176 8.14 21.30 14.49
CA ARG A 176 7.48 20.69 13.33
C ARG A 176 8.36 20.78 12.11
N CYS A 177 8.39 19.72 11.31
CA CYS A 177 8.86 19.80 9.94
C CYS A 177 7.68 19.64 9.00
N GLU A 178 7.60 20.54 8.02
CA GLU A 178 6.58 20.55 6.99
C GLU A 178 7.25 20.31 5.64
N VAL A 179 6.80 19.28 4.93
CA VAL A 179 7.21 18.99 3.56
C VAL A 179 6.04 19.29 2.64
N THR A 180 6.26 20.17 1.68
CA THR A 180 5.27 20.61 0.71
C THR A 180 5.73 20.29 -0.70
N LEU A 181 4.86 19.62 -1.47
CA LEU A 181 5.08 19.22 -2.85
C LEU A 181 4.07 19.93 -3.76
N ASN A 182 4.56 20.63 -4.78
CA ASN A 182 3.73 21.38 -5.73
C ASN A 182 3.75 20.73 -7.12
N VAL A 183 2.62 20.18 -7.59
CA VAL A 183 2.54 19.52 -8.90
C VAL A 183 1.35 20.07 -9.70
N GLY A 184 1.67 20.87 -10.73
CA GLY A 184 0.64 21.62 -11.47
C GLY A 184 -0.01 22.65 -10.56
N GLU A 185 -1.35 22.67 -10.53
CA GLU A 185 -2.13 23.54 -9.64
C GLU A 185 -2.39 22.91 -8.25
N LYS A 186 -1.84 21.72 -7.98
CA LYS A 186 -2.05 21.02 -6.71
C LYS A 186 -0.85 21.19 -5.78
N THR A 187 -1.16 21.38 -4.51
CA THR A 187 -0.21 21.43 -3.41
C THR A 187 -0.55 20.34 -2.42
N PHE A 188 0.44 19.53 -2.08
CA PHE A 188 0.34 18.48 -1.07
C PHE A 188 1.28 18.81 0.08
N THR A 189 0.80 18.68 1.31
CA THR A 189 1.57 18.99 2.51
C THR A 189 1.54 17.83 3.48
N ARG A 190 2.69 17.59 4.11
CA ARG A 190 2.87 16.62 5.18
C ARG A 190 3.60 17.28 6.33
N VAL A 191 3.21 16.92 7.54
CA VAL A 191 3.74 17.50 8.77
C VAL A 191 4.10 16.38 9.72
N ALA A 192 5.26 16.48 10.34
CA ALA A 192 5.59 15.72 11.54
C ALA A 192 5.95 16.69 12.66
N SER A 193 5.60 16.32 13.88
CA SER A 193 5.86 17.12 15.07
C SER A 193 6.51 16.29 16.18
N LEU A 194 7.34 16.95 16.97
CA LEU A 194 7.92 16.43 18.20
C LEU A 194 7.74 17.47 19.30
N VAL A 195 7.36 17.02 20.48
CA VAL A 195 7.16 17.88 21.65
C VAL A 195 8.21 17.56 22.70
N ALA A 196 8.86 18.60 23.21
CA ALA A 196 9.81 18.48 24.30
C ALA A 196 9.10 18.07 25.59
N SER A 197 9.61 17.05 26.26
CA SER A 197 9.07 16.57 27.53
C SER A 197 10.16 16.16 28.51
N ALA A 198 9.98 16.53 29.76
CA ALA A 198 10.71 16.00 30.89
C ALA A 198 10.17 14.60 31.16
N GLU A 199 10.73 13.60 30.48
CA GLU A 199 10.47 12.19 30.80
C GLU A 199 10.59 11.99 32.32
N ALA A 200 9.48 11.63 32.97
CA ALA A 200 9.47 11.32 34.39
C ALA A 200 10.33 10.07 34.60
N VAL A 201 11.50 10.25 35.22
CA VAL A 201 12.28 9.15 35.78
C VAL A 201 11.36 8.47 36.79
N MET A 202 10.77 7.34 36.42
CA MET A 202 10.17 6.43 37.39
C MET A 202 11.34 5.80 38.15
N GLU A 203 11.86 6.49 39.16
CA GLU A 203 12.67 5.84 40.18
C GLU A 203 11.75 4.82 40.85
N GLN A 204 11.93 3.56 40.48
CA GLN A 204 11.40 2.46 41.26
C GLN A 204 12.02 2.53 42.65
N PRO A 205 11.25 2.60 43.74
CA PRO A 205 11.84 2.64 45.07
C PRO A 205 12.58 1.32 45.28
N THR A 206 13.90 1.40 45.42
CA THR A 206 14.74 0.28 45.82
C THR A 206 14.26 -0.17 47.19
N ALA A 207 13.54 -1.29 47.24
CA ALA A 207 13.18 -1.92 48.49
C ALA A 207 14.47 -2.33 49.22
N VAL A 208 14.73 -1.68 50.35
CA VAL A 208 15.81 -2.04 51.28
C VAL A 208 15.44 -3.37 51.92
N PHE A 209 16.07 -4.46 51.48
CA PHE A 209 16.06 -5.72 52.22
C PHE A 209 17.31 -5.79 53.10
N THR A 210 17.09 -5.56 54.39
CA THR A 210 18.00 -5.98 55.46
C THR A 210 17.67 -7.42 55.83
N SER A 211 18.66 -8.32 55.81
CA SER A 211 18.69 -9.44 56.75
C SER A 211 20.11 -9.99 56.88
N THR A 212 20.57 -9.99 58.12
CA THR A 212 21.86 -10.46 58.62
C THR A 212 21.73 -11.94 59.04
N GLY A 213 22.76 -12.77 58.76
CA GLY A 213 23.16 -13.90 59.62
C GLY A 213 22.81 -15.35 59.20
N SER A 214 23.83 -16.08 58.73
CA SER A 214 23.97 -17.55 58.52
C SER A 214 24.04 -18.36 59.86
N PRO A 215 24.42 -19.68 59.97
CA PRO A 215 24.88 -20.68 58.96
C PRO A 215 24.44 -22.16 59.15
N SER A 216 24.67 -23.04 58.14
CA SER A 216 25.28 -24.39 58.33
C SER A 216 25.56 -25.16 57.01
N THR A 217 26.73 -25.81 57.05
CA THR A 217 27.46 -26.79 56.22
C THR A 217 26.66 -28.11 55.96
N ALA A 218 26.92 -29.08 55.05
CA ALA A 218 28.01 -29.44 54.13
C ALA A 218 27.55 -30.54 53.11
N THR A 219 28.19 -30.57 51.93
CA THR A 219 28.76 -31.71 51.14
C THR A 219 27.93 -32.95 50.66
N THR A 220 27.75 -33.00 49.33
CA THR A 220 28.09 -34.05 48.31
C THR A 220 28.05 -35.56 48.60
N ALA A 221 27.30 -36.33 47.77
CA ALA A 221 27.75 -37.59 47.11
C ALA A 221 26.74 -38.12 46.05
N LEU A 222 27.27 -38.51 44.88
CA LEU A 222 26.71 -39.30 43.74
C LEU A 222 26.61 -40.82 44.10
N PRO A 223 26.28 -41.85 43.26
CA PRO A 223 26.03 -41.97 41.79
C PRO A 223 24.89 -43.00 41.45
N PRO A 224 24.89 -43.83 40.39
CA PRO A 224 25.27 -43.70 38.96
C PRO A 224 24.13 -44.11 37.98
N GLY A 225 24.31 -43.81 36.68
CA GLY A 225 23.70 -44.57 35.58
C GLY A 225 24.78 -44.98 34.57
N PRO A 226 24.83 -46.25 34.10
CA PRO A 226 25.70 -46.65 33.00
C PRO A 226 24.93 -46.99 31.71
N SER A 227 25.56 -46.55 30.63
CA SER A 227 25.32 -46.66 29.19
C SER A 227 25.66 -48.03 28.57
N VAL A 228 25.04 -48.39 27.44
CA VAL A 228 25.59 -49.30 26.38
C VAL A 228 24.86 -49.04 25.02
N PRO A 229 25.34 -49.47 23.81
CA PRO A 229 26.15 -48.66 22.89
C PRO A 229 25.74 -48.71 21.38
N ALA A 230 26.54 -48.03 20.54
CA ALA A 230 26.67 -48.03 19.06
C ALA A 230 26.76 -49.43 18.39
N GLY A 231 26.65 -49.68 17.07
CA GLY A 231 26.53 -48.90 15.83
C GLY A 231 26.98 -49.77 14.62
N ASP A 232 26.34 -49.58 13.45
CA ASP A 232 26.76 -49.89 12.04
C ASP A 232 26.92 -51.38 11.57
N PRO A 233 26.99 -51.77 10.26
CA PRO A 233 27.14 -50.95 9.04
C PRO A 233 26.44 -51.40 7.70
N THR A 234 26.52 -50.52 6.68
CA THR A 234 26.53 -50.72 5.19
C THR A 234 25.45 -51.55 4.44
N THR A 235 24.78 -50.97 3.44
CA THR A 235 24.89 -51.26 1.97
C THR A 235 23.67 -50.81 1.14
N ALA A 236 23.96 -50.49 -0.12
CA ALA A 236 23.14 -49.95 -1.21
C ALA A 236 21.85 -50.71 -1.58
N ARG A 237 20.85 -49.98 -2.12
CA ARG A 237 20.24 -50.16 -3.48
C ARG A 237 18.97 -49.32 -3.67
N GLU A 238 18.82 -48.74 -4.86
CA GLU A 238 17.51 -48.38 -5.44
C GLU A 238 16.60 -49.63 -5.55
N PRO A 239 15.27 -49.44 -5.63
CA PRO A 239 14.66 -49.64 -6.94
C PRO A 239 13.48 -48.72 -7.29
N ASN A 240 13.34 -48.53 -8.60
CA ASN A 240 12.19 -48.04 -9.34
C ASN A 240 11.12 -49.14 -9.45
N THR A 241 9.83 -48.78 -9.40
CA THR A 241 8.69 -49.40 -10.16
C THR A 241 7.44 -48.57 -9.82
N GLU A 242 6.87 -47.75 -10.71
CA GLU A 242 6.04 -48.10 -11.89
C GLU A 242 4.85 -49.00 -11.54
N THR A 243 3.63 -48.44 -11.57
CA THR A 243 2.44 -49.14 -12.08
C THR A 243 1.42 -48.13 -12.62
N THR A 244 1.16 -48.34 -13.90
CA THR A 244 0.25 -47.74 -14.87
C THR A 244 -1.21 -48.18 -14.69
N LEU A 245 -2.15 -47.40 -15.25
CA LEU A 245 -3.47 -47.73 -15.87
C LEU A 245 -4.40 -46.54 -15.60
N ASP A 246 -4.66 -45.57 -16.48
CA ASP A 246 -5.02 -45.49 -17.91
C ASP A 246 -6.51 -45.77 -18.25
N LEU A 247 -7.02 -44.92 -19.15
CA LEU A 247 -8.33 -44.85 -19.83
C LEU A 247 -9.58 -44.42 -19.01
N ALA A 248 -10.52 -43.60 -19.51
CA ALA A 248 -10.77 -42.97 -20.81
C ALA A 248 -11.77 -41.79 -20.58
N ALA A 249 -11.58 -40.63 -21.21
CA ALA A 249 -12.36 -40.11 -22.35
C ALA A 249 -13.90 -40.01 -22.17
N VAL A 250 -14.45 -38.82 -22.48
CA VAL A 250 -15.69 -38.51 -23.24
C VAL A 250 -16.11 -37.08 -22.83
N THR A 251 -15.97 -35.99 -23.60
CA THR A 251 -16.52 -35.58 -24.91
C THR A 251 -17.25 -34.24 -24.67
N SER A 252 -16.77 -33.15 -25.27
CA SER A 252 -17.52 -31.89 -25.41
C SER A 252 -18.74 -32.09 -26.32
N PRO A 253 -19.76 -31.23 -26.24
CA PRO A 253 -20.17 -30.59 -27.49
C PRO A 253 -20.48 -29.10 -27.39
N LEU A 254 -20.49 -28.52 -28.59
CA LEU A 254 -20.67 -27.13 -28.98
C LEU A 254 -22.13 -26.86 -29.41
N SER A 255 -22.59 -25.62 -29.18
CA SER A 255 -23.70 -24.87 -29.82
C SER A 255 -25.15 -25.32 -29.66
N THR A 256 -26.06 -24.38 -29.33
CA THR A 256 -27.11 -23.81 -30.24
C THR A 256 -28.10 -22.93 -29.44
N ASP A 257 -28.32 -21.69 -29.91
CA ASP A 257 -29.52 -20.85 -29.72
C ASP A 257 -30.42 -21.06 -30.96
N PRO A 258 -31.77 -21.13 -30.90
CA PRO A 258 -32.64 -19.92 -30.89
C PRO A 258 -34.00 -20.07 -30.16
N SER A 259 -34.61 -18.94 -29.75
CA SER A 259 -36.00 -18.51 -30.08
C SER A 259 -36.83 -17.88 -28.92
N VAL A 260 -37.25 -16.64 -29.19
CA VAL A 260 -38.35 -15.80 -28.64
C VAL A 260 -39.70 -16.30 -29.27
N PRO A 261 -40.93 -16.18 -28.68
CA PRO A 261 -41.62 -14.88 -28.54
C PRO A 261 -42.69 -14.61 -27.45
N GLN A 262 -42.78 -13.30 -27.11
CA GLN A 262 -43.97 -12.44 -26.84
C GLN A 262 -44.91 -12.81 -25.68
N ASP A 263 -45.69 -11.92 -25.06
CA ASP A 263 -45.88 -10.46 -24.91
C ASP A 263 -47.01 -10.41 -23.87
N PHE A 264 -47.03 -9.52 -22.88
CA PHE A 264 -48.29 -8.93 -22.39
C PHE A 264 -48.02 -7.62 -21.63
N ILE A 265 -48.61 -6.57 -22.20
CA ILE A 265 -48.70 -5.20 -21.71
C ILE A 265 -49.82 -5.12 -20.65
N VAL A 266 -49.77 -4.09 -19.78
CA VAL A 266 -50.89 -3.22 -19.33
C VAL A 266 -50.98 -3.04 -17.79
N SER A 267 -50.46 -1.88 -17.37
CA SER A 267 -51.08 -0.85 -16.51
C SER A 267 -51.23 -1.00 -14.98
N SER A 268 -50.66 0.00 -14.29
CA SER A 268 -51.09 0.59 -13.03
C SER A 268 -52.58 0.99 -13.04
N PRO A 269 -53.25 1.18 -11.87
CA PRO A 269 -53.36 2.53 -11.29
C PRO A 269 -53.52 2.52 -9.73
N PRO A 270 -54.04 3.56 -9.02
CA PRO A 270 -53.26 4.33 -8.05
C PRO A 270 -53.83 4.29 -6.60
N ALA A 271 -53.09 4.93 -5.68
CA ALA A 271 -53.46 5.15 -4.28
C ALA A 271 -54.74 5.99 -4.07
N PRO A 272 -55.29 5.96 -2.84
CA PRO A 272 -55.80 7.18 -2.23
C PRO A 272 -55.21 7.45 -0.83
N VAL A 273 -55.16 8.75 -0.51
CA VAL A 273 -54.89 9.35 0.80
C VAL A 273 -56.24 9.77 1.41
N ALA A 274 -56.46 9.55 2.71
CA ALA A 274 -57.17 10.50 3.60
C ALA A 274 -57.11 10.08 5.08
N THR A 275 -57.09 11.12 5.90
CA THR A 275 -56.72 11.31 7.31
C THR A 275 -57.89 11.09 8.31
N THR A 276 -57.55 11.02 9.64
CA THR A 276 -58.33 11.47 10.85
C THR A 276 -59.54 10.60 11.30
N THR A 277 -59.84 10.21 12.56
CA THR A 277 -59.51 10.61 13.96
C THR A 277 -59.97 9.47 14.97
N PRO A 278 -60.14 9.61 16.32
CA PRO A 278 -59.49 8.75 17.34
C PRO A 278 -60.40 7.90 18.31
N LEU A 279 -59.79 6.89 18.99
CA LEU A 279 -60.05 6.25 20.32
C LEU A 279 -61.50 5.77 20.71
N PRO A 280 -61.73 4.89 21.73
CA PRO A 280 -60.86 4.57 22.89
C PRO A 280 -60.73 3.09 23.34
N ASP A 281 -59.70 2.89 24.16
CA ASP A 281 -59.54 2.04 25.36
C ASP A 281 -60.33 0.73 25.53
N SER A 282 -59.59 -0.38 25.63
CA SER A 282 -59.84 -1.39 26.65
C SER A 282 -58.53 -1.97 27.13
N SER A 283 -58.30 -1.80 28.43
CA SER A 283 -57.19 -2.33 29.21
C SER A 283 -57.27 -3.86 29.32
N THR A 284 -56.16 -4.54 29.06
CA THR A 284 -55.88 -5.82 29.72
C THR A 284 -54.38 -5.95 29.88
N ALA A 285 -53.93 -5.91 31.13
CA ALA A 285 -52.55 -6.12 31.52
C ALA A 285 -52.15 -7.57 31.19
N GLY A 286 -51.36 -7.73 30.13
CA GLY A 286 -50.61 -8.94 29.83
C GLY A 286 -49.14 -8.58 29.83
N THR A 287 -48.40 -9.15 30.77
CA THR A 287 -46.96 -9.04 30.98
C THR A 287 -46.18 -9.17 29.66
N GLY A 288 -45.75 -8.05 29.10
CA GLY A 288 -44.87 -8.02 27.93
C GLY A 288 -43.44 -8.31 28.35
N PRO A 289 -42.73 -9.26 27.73
CA PRO A 289 -41.28 -9.26 27.77
C PRO A 289 -40.81 -8.06 26.95
N SER A 290 -40.10 -7.16 27.63
CA SER A 290 -39.25 -6.10 27.10
C SER A 290 -39.00 -6.17 25.58
N MET A 291 -39.64 -5.25 24.85
CA MET A 291 -39.09 -4.77 23.58
C MET A 291 -37.65 -4.29 23.84
N GLY A 292 -36.70 -4.82 23.08
CA GLY A 292 -35.35 -4.27 23.01
C GLY A 292 -34.27 -5.23 23.50
N THR A 293 -33.94 -6.22 22.66
CA THR A 293 -32.57 -6.40 22.18
C THR A 293 -32.66 -7.23 20.90
N THR A 294 -32.73 -6.57 19.76
CA THR A 294 -32.46 -7.22 18.47
C THR A 294 -31.02 -7.75 18.56
N PRO A 295 -30.75 -9.03 18.22
CA PRO A 295 -29.40 -9.58 18.32
C PRO A 295 -28.46 -8.72 17.48
N ALA A 296 -27.54 -8.05 18.16
CA ALA A 296 -26.59 -7.15 17.53
C ALA A 296 -25.61 -8.01 16.74
N CYS A 297 -25.72 -8.02 15.42
CA CYS A 297 -24.72 -8.72 14.61
C CYS A 297 -23.33 -8.10 14.83
N THR A 298 -22.38 -8.92 15.25
CA THR A 298 -20.99 -8.51 15.49
C THR A 298 -20.12 -8.84 14.29
N LEU A 299 -19.26 -7.91 13.91
CA LEU A 299 -18.34 -8.06 12.78
C LEU A 299 -16.92 -8.10 13.34
N HIS A 300 -16.18 -9.16 13.02
CA HIS A 300 -14.80 -9.36 13.45
C HIS A 300 -13.89 -9.46 12.24
N ILE A 301 -12.69 -8.88 12.38
CA ILE A 301 -11.65 -8.87 11.36
C ILE A 301 -10.32 -9.24 12.02
N TRP A 302 -9.56 -10.15 11.43
CA TRP A 302 -8.27 -10.59 11.95
C TRP A 302 -7.34 -11.05 10.81
N SER A 303 -6.05 -11.15 11.09
CA SER A 303 -5.03 -11.67 10.16
C SER A 303 -4.39 -12.95 10.70
N LEU A 304 -4.00 -13.84 9.79
CA LEU A 304 -3.29 -15.08 10.06
C LEU A 304 -2.10 -15.20 9.10
N PRO A 305 -0.84 -15.12 9.58
CA PRO A 305 -0.42 -14.73 10.92
C PRO A 305 -0.83 -13.28 11.28
N PRO A 306 -0.83 -12.89 12.58
CA PRO A 306 -1.23 -11.54 13.01
C PRO A 306 -0.37 -10.43 12.38
N THR A 307 0.91 -10.73 12.14
CA THR A 307 1.85 -9.88 11.41
C THR A 307 2.33 -10.62 10.18
N GLY A 308 2.28 -9.99 9.01
CA GLY A 308 2.77 -10.55 7.76
C GLY A 308 4.30 -10.55 7.68
N THR A 309 4.85 -11.48 6.91
CA THR A 309 6.28 -11.52 6.59
C THR A 309 6.43 -11.51 5.07
N ARG A 310 7.36 -10.69 4.56
CA ARG A 310 7.61 -10.55 3.12
C ARG A 310 7.93 -11.91 2.51
N GLY A 311 7.25 -12.22 1.41
CA GLY A 311 7.40 -13.49 0.68
C GLY A 311 6.68 -14.69 1.32
N ARG A 312 6.03 -14.55 2.48
CA ARG A 312 5.25 -15.61 3.14
C ARG A 312 3.75 -15.45 2.93
N ALA A 313 3.00 -16.52 3.14
CA ALA A 313 1.54 -16.47 3.03
C ALA A 313 0.92 -15.61 4.15
N LEU A 314 -0.15 -14.88 3.81
CA LEU A 314 -0.91 -14.04 4.73
C LEU A 314 -2.40 -14.12 4.36
N SER A 315 -3.26 -14.35 5.36
CA SER A 315 -4.71 -14.36 5.21
C SER A 315 -5.32 -13.27 6.08
N ILE A 316 -6.24 -12.47 5.54
CA ILE A 316 -7.02 -11.49 6.30
C ILE A 316 -8.49 -11.92 6.22
N GLU A 317 -9.08 -12.22 7.37
CA GLU A 317 -10.43 -12.78 7.48
C GLU A 317 -11.39 -11.76 8.09
N CYS A 318 -12.58 -11.67 7.51
CA CYS A 318 -13.70 -10.92 8.03
C CYS A 318 -14.88 -11.87 8.23
N HIS A 319 -15.47 -11.87 9.42
CA HIS A 319 -16.60 -12.73 9.75
C HIS A 319 -17.68 -11.98 10.52
N ALA A 320 -18.91 -12.12 10.05
CA ALA A 320 -20.11 -11.63 10.70
C ALA A 320 -20.78 -12.73 11.52
N GLN A 321 -20.89 -12.54 12.82
CA GLN A 321 -21.69 -13.38 13.70
C GLN A 321 -23.09 -12.78 13.80
N CYS A 322 -23.97 -13.19 12.88
CA CYS A 322 -25.37 -12.80 12.87
C CYS A 322 -26.28 -14.02 13.16
N ALA A 323 -27.46 -13.78 13.74
CA ALA A 323 -28.49 -14.82 13.95
C ALA A 323 -29.20 -15.27 12.65
N GLY A 324 -28.85 -14.67 11.49
CA GLY A 324 -29.41 -14.97 10.18
C GLY A 324 -28.34 -14.90 9.09
N ASN A 325 -28.75 -15.13 7.85
CA ASN A 325 -27.90 -15.04 6.67
C ASN A 325 -27.40 -13.60 6.47
N ALA A 326 -26.09 -13.44 6.59
CA ALA A 326 -25.39 -12.18 6.46
C ALA A 326 -24.31 -12.30 5.39
N SER A 327 -24.02 -11.18 4.74
CA SER A 327 -22.98 -11.10 3.73
C SER A 327 -22.05 -9.94 4.06
N VAL A 328 -20.76 -10.19 3.91
CA VAL A 328 -19.71 -9.21 4.20
C VAL A 328 -18.98 -8.82 2.91
N ARG A 329 -18.46 -7.59 2.88
CA ARG A 329 -17.73 -7.03 1.74
C ARG A 329 -16.52 -6.25 2.24
N TRP A 330 -15.41 -6.35 1.54
CA TRP A 330 -14.26 -5.47 1.74
C TRP A 330 -14.57 -4.07 1.21
N LEU A 331 -14.42 -3.06 2.07
CA LEU A 331 -14.60 -1.65 1.73
C LEU A 331 -13.26 -0.97 1.43
N ARG A 332 -12.21 -1.35 2.16
CA ARG A 332 -10.86 -0.82 2.01
C ARG A 332 -9.83 -1.91 2.21
N THR A 333 -8.86 -1.96 1.30
CA THR A 333 -7.66 -2.78 1.37
C THR A 333 -6.48 -1.89 0.96
N PRO A 334 -5.26 -2.11 1.50
CA PRO A 334 -4.10 -1.31 1.14
C PRO A 334 -3.69 -1.43 -0.33
N ALA A 335 -3.84 -2.63 -0.91
CA ALA A 335 -3.67 -2.87 -2.33
C ALA A 335 -5.04 -3.11 -3.01
N ALA A 336 -5.07 -3.13 -4.33
CA ALA A 336 -6.29 -3.44 -5.08
C ALA A 336 -6.78 -4.87 -4.79
N LEU A 337 -8.10 -5.08 -4.66
CA LEU A 337 -8.71 -6.39 -4.39
C LEU A 337 -8.27 -7.50 -5.37
N SER A 338 -7.95 -7.14 -6.62
CA SER A 338 -7.42 -8.08 -7.62
C SER A 338 -6.04 -8.66 -7.29
N GLN A 339 -5.31 -8.08 -6.34
CA GLN A 339 -4.03 -8.63 -5.85
C GLN A 339 -4.22 -9.69 -4.76
N TYR A 340 -5.44 -9.87 -4.28
CA TYR A 340 -5.81 -10.87 -3.29
C TYR A 340 -6.64 -11.96 -3.97
N ARG A 341 -6.48 -13.19 -3.50
CA ARG A 341 -7.47 -14.23 -3.78
C ARG A 341 -8.58 -14.11 -2.75
N GLU A 342 -9.72 -13.55 -3.15
CA GLU A 342 -10.89 -13.43 -2.27
C GLU A 342 -11.68 -14.75 -2.24
N GLU A 343 -11.90 -15.26 -1.04
CA GLU A 343 -12.75 -16.42 -0.78
C GLU A 343 -13.93 -15.98 0.09
N SER A 344 -15.12 -15.94 -0.49
CA SER A 344 -16.35 -15.55 0.20
C SER A 344 -17.22 -16.77 0.49
N ALA A 345 -17.72 -16.86 1.72
CA ALA A 345 -18.58 -17.94 2.18
C ALA A 345 -19.65 -17.37 3.12
N GLY A 346 -20.77 -16.92 2.56
CA GLY A 346 -21.91 -16.40 3.32
C GLY A 346 -21.50 -15.24 4.25
N SER A 347 -21.44 -15.51 5.56
CA SER A 347 -21.11 -14.54 6.59
C SER A 347 -19.61 -14.27 6.77
N SER A 348 -18.73 -14.94 6.02
CA SER A 348 -17.29 -14.64 5.98
C SER A 348 -16.78 -14.27 4.59
N SER A 349 -15.74 -13.44 4.55
CA SER A 349 -14.87 -13.24 3.39
C SER A 349 -13.42 -13.19 3.85
N ALA A 350 -12.54 -13.87 3.13
CA ALA A 350 -11.12 -13.95 3.41
C ALA A 350 -10.30 -13.47 2.19
N LEU A 351 -9.31 -12.62 2.43
CA LEU A 351 -8.32 -12.19 1.45
C LEU A 351 -7.04 -12.99 1.65
N ARG A 352 -6.70 -13.85 0.69
CA ARG A 352 -5.48 -14.66 0.74
C ARG A 352 -4.39 -14.12 -0.16
N LEU A 353 -3.18 -14.13 0.39
CA LEU A 353 -1.92 -13.81 -0.28
C LEU A 353 -0.99 -15.01 -0.14
N ASP A 354 -0.53 -15.57 -1.26
CA ASP A 354 0.49 -16.62 -1.24
C ASP A 354 1.86 -16.05 -0.84
N ARG A 355 2.12 -14.79 -1.23
CA ARG A 355 3.35 -14.04 -0.92
C ARG A 355 3.01 -12.60 -0.54
N ALA A 356 3.08 -12.30 0.75
CA ALA A 356 2.90 -10.95 1.27
C ALA A 356 4.06 -10.04 0.84
N GLN A 357 3.78 -8.76 0.66
CA GLN A 357 4.70 -7.76 0.15
C GLN A 357 4.52 -6.49 0.97
N PRO A 358 5.51 -5.56 0.99
CA PRO A 358 5.42 -4.37 1.81
C PRO A 358 4.17 -3.52 1.54
N TRP A 359 3.64 -3.47 0.31
CA TRP A 359 2.41 -2.73 -0.01
C TRP A 359 1.10 -3.43 0.41
N HIS A 360 1.16 -4.68 0.87
CA HIS A 360 0.02 -5.33 1.51
C HIS A 360 -0.14 -4.89 2.98
N GLN A 361 0.78 -4.07 3.51
CA GLN A 361 0.65 -3.48 4.84
C GLN A 361 -0.33 -2.31 4.84
N GLY A 362 -1.02 -2.09 5.96
CA GLY A 362 -1.88 -0.94 6.19
C GLY A 362 -3.29 -1.32 6.65
N HIS A 363 -4.24 -0.44 6.36
CA HIS A 363 -5.58 -0.49 6.91
C HIS A 363 -6.58 -1.28 6.06
N TYR A 364 -7.12 -2.35 6.64
CA TYR A 364 -8.19 -3.18 6.08
C TYR A 364 -9.54 -2.80 6.72
N GLN A 365 -10.59 -2.71 5.91
CA GLN A 365 -11.93 -2.41 6.38
C GLN A 365 -12.95 -3.32 5.70
N CYS A 366 -13.78 -3.97 6.50
CA CYS A 366 -14.85 -4.84 6.06
C CYS A 366 -16.21 -4.29 6.52
N VAL A 367 -17.25 -4.47 5.72
CA VAL A 367 -18.62 -4.02 6.02
C VAL A 367 -19.63 -5.13 5.89
N LEU A 368 -20.63 -5.10 6.78
CA LEU A 368 -21.82 -5.94 6.70
C LEU A 368 -22.83 -5.33 5.71
N LEU A 369 -23.34 -6.15 4.78
CA LEU A 369 -24.39 -5.76 3.84
C LEU A 369 -25.78 -5.91 4.49
N GLY A 370 -26.59 -4.85 4.52
CA GLY A 370 -27.95 -4.86 5.06
C GLY A 370 -28.45 -3.50 5.57
N HIS A 371 -29.60 -3.47 6.24
CA HIS A 371 -30.29 -2.24 6.71
C HIS A 371 -29.53 -1.42 7.77
N ARG A 372 -28.41 -1.94 8.30
CA ARG A 372 -27.46 -1.20 9.14
C ARG A 372 -26.03 -1.59 8.75
N ALA A 373 -25.38 -0.75 7.95
CA ALA A 373 -23.97 -0.94 7.60
C ALA A 373 -23.11 -0.80 8.86
N ARG A 374 -22.53 -1.90 9.33
CA ARG A 374 -21.50 -1.94 10.37
C ARG A 374 -20.17 -2.23 9.71
N ALA A 375 -19.13 -1.51 10.11
CA ALA A 375 -17.78 -1.67 9.59
C ALA A 375 -16.84 -2.12 10.71
N ALA A 376 -15.89 -2.99 10.37
CA ALA A 376 -14.80 -3.39 11.24
C ALA A 376 -13.47 -3.08 10.54
N SER A 377 -12.46 -2.69 11.31
CA SER A 377 -11.16 -2.25 10.82
C SER A 377 -10.02 -3.05 11.46
N LEU A 378 -8.97 -3.32 10.69
CA LEU A 378 -7.74 -3.97 11.13
C LEU A 378 -6.55 -3.30 10.46
N GLU A 379 -5.48 -3.09 11.20
CA GLU A 379 -4.20 -2.66 10.66
C GLU A 379 -3.23 -3.84 10.65
N VAL A 380 -2.62 -4.10 9.49
CA VAL A 380 -1.70 -5.24 9.29
C VAL A 380 -0.34 -4.72 8.87
N MET A 381 0.71 -5.18 9.54
CA MET A 381 2.09 -4.87 9.20
C MET A 381 2.73 -6.04 8.46
N VAL A 382 3.58 -5.75 7.46
CA VAL A 382 4.39 -6.76 6.76
C VAL A 382 5.87 -6.47 7.01
N MET A 383 6.54 -7.33 7.77
CA MET A 383 7.97 -7.21 8.08
C MET A 383 8.81 -7.93 7.02
N ASP A 384 10.04 -7.49 6.78
CA ASP A 384 10.98 -8.28 5.98
C ASP A 384 11.33 -9.59 6.71
N ASP A 385 11.57 -10.67 5.95
CA ASP A 385 12.05 -11.93 6.52
C ASP A 385 13.46 -11.65 7.07
N SER A 386 13.55 -11.39 8.38
CA SER A 386 14.83 -11.29 9.06
C SER A 386 15.44 -12.68 9.04
N PHE A 387 16.18 -12.99 7.98
CA PHE A 387 17.05 -14.14 7.99
C PHE A 387 17.96 -13.97 9.21
N SER A 388 17.76 -14.84 10.20
CA SER A 388 18.80 -15.26 11.11
C SER A 388 20.06 -15.37 10.27
N SER A 389 21.04 -14.53 10.60
CA SER A 389 22.36 -14.48 10.03
C SER A 389 23.07 -15.81 10.29
N SER A 390 22.73 -16.79 9.46
CA SER A 390 23.33 -18.12 9.41
C SER A 390 23.59 -18.51 7.95
N THR A 391 23.97 -17.55 7.12
CA THR A 391 24.56 -17.86 5.81
C THR A 391 26.07 -17.86 6.00
N VAL A 392 26.60 -19.07 6.14
CA VAL A 392 28.00 -19.44 6.22
C VAL A 392 28.81 -18.67 5.17
N ILE A 393 29.75 -17.84 5.63
CA ILE A 393 30.77 -17.19 4.81
C ILE A 393 31.71 -18.28 4.28
N ALA A 394 31.61 -18.60 2.99
CA ALA A 394 32.65 -19.33 2.28
C ALA A 394 32.63 -18.97 0.79
N MET A 395 33.32 -17.89 0.40
CA MET A 395 33.78 -17.74 -0.98
C MET A 395 35.06 -16.89 -1.07
N GLY A 396 36.17 -17.59 -0.92
CA GLY A 396 37.35 -17.59 -1.81
C GLY A 396 37.83 -16.29 -2.44
N THR A 397 38.99 -15.86 -1.95
CA THR A 397 39.97 -14.98 -2.58
C THR A 397 40.27 -15.35 -4.05
N ALA A 398 39.78 -14.56 -5.01
CA ALA A 398 40.22 -14.61 -6.41
C ALA A 398 40.32 -13.23 -7.10
N GLY A 399 40.37 -12.14 -6.32
CA GLY A 399 40.38 -10.77 -6.85
C GLY A 399 41.74 -10.06 -6.86
N SER A 400 42.85 -10.72 -6.50
CA SER A 400 44.12 -10.02 -6.21
C SER A 400 45.27 -10.25 -7.19
N LEU A 401 45.07 -11.03 -8.26
CA LEU A 401 46.13 -11.32 -9.24
C LEU A 401 46.08 -10.48 -10.53
N LEU A 402 44.90 -9.95 -10.90
CA LEU A 402 44.78 -9.12 -12.11
C LEU A 402 45.33 -7.69 -11.91
N GLY A 403 45.24 -7.13 -10.70
CA GLY A 403 45.77 -5.80 -10.39
C GLY A 403 47.30 -5.70 -10.49
N LEU A 404 48.03 -6.77 -10.15
CA LEU A 404 49.49 -6.79 -10.21
C LEU A 404 50.04 -6.95 -11.64
N ILE A 405 49.28 -7.59 -12.54
CA ILE A 405 49.69 -7.74 -13.94
C ILE A 405 49.54 -6.42 -14.71
N VAL A 406 48.48 -5.66 -14.43
CA VAL A 406 48.26 -4.35 -15.07
C VAL A 406 49.30 -3.31 -14.63
N THR A 407 49.66 -3.26 -13.35
CA THR A 407 50.70 -2.34 -12.85
C THR A 407 52.09 -2.68 -13.37
N ALA A 408 52.41 -3.97 -13.54
CA ALA A 408 53.66 -4.42 -14.17
C ALA A 408 53.73 -4.10 -15.68
N ALA A 409 52.60 -4.16 -16.39
CA ALA A 409 52.54 -3.81 -17.81
C ALA A 409 52.66 -2.30 -18.06
N VAL A 410 52.05 -1.47 -17.21
CA VAL A 410 52.11 0.00 -17.30
C VAL A 410 53.53 0.50 -16.96
N SER A 411 54.17 -0.06 -15.93
CA SER A 411 55.55 0.30 -15.57
C SER A 411 56.57 -0.10 -16.65
N ARG A 412 56.42 -1.28 -17.30
CA ARG A 412 57.25 -1.67 -18.45
C ARG A 412 57.08 -0.77 -19.68
N ARG A 413 55.87 -0.28 -19.95
CA ARG A 413 55.61 0.64 -21.09
C ARG A 413 56.16 2.04 -20.84
N LEU A 414 56.13 2.51 -19.59
CA LEU A 414 56.73 3.79 -19.20
C LEU A 414 58.26 3.73 -19.25
N TRP A 415 58.89 2.65 -18.76
CA TRP A 415 60.35 2.51 -18.82
C TRP A 415 60.88 2.52 -20.26
N LYS A 416 60.21 1.82 -21.20
CA LYS A 416 60.61 1.81 -22.62
C LYS A 416 60.48 3.16 -23.33
N ARG A 417 59.69 4.11 -22.79
CA ARG A 417 59.55 5.47 -23.34
C ARG A 417 60.62 6.45 -22.85
N PHE A 418 61.34 6.13 -21.79
CA PHE A 418 62.37 7.00 -21.21
C PHE A 418 63.81 6.61 -21.59
N THR A 419 64.01 5.49 -22.31
CA THR A 419 65.34 5.02 -22.74
C THR A 419 65.46 4.87 -24.26
N SER A 420 64.81 5.73 -25.04
CA SER A 420 65.08 5.88 -26.48
C SER A 420 65.21 7.34 -26.86
#